data_AF-A0A9E4B997-F1
#
_entry.id   AF-A0A9E4B997-F1
#
_cell.length_a   1.000
_cell.length_b   1.000
_cell.length_c   1.000
_cell.angle_alpha   90.00
_cell.angle_beta   90.00
_cell.angle_gamma   90.00
#
_symmetry.space_group_name_H-M   'P 1'
#
loop_
_entity.id
_entity.type
_entity.pdbx_description
1 polymer ?
#
loop_
_entity_poly.entity_id
_entity_poly.type
_entity_poly.pdbx_seq_one_letter_code
_entity_poly.pdbx_strand_id
1 'polypeptide(L)'
;GVFDGASGDQSGQIFDNFLADPASVLLWHTLFMAATILIVARGVARGLEVAVRYLMPILLIMLLGLVGYAAIYGDFARGFEFLFSFDFSKLSWGGTLTAMGHAFFTLSLGMGAIMAYGAYVPSESSISTTVVTIGVLDTVVALAAGLAIFPIVFAVAGLEPGEGPGLMFVTLPIAFGNLP
;
A
#
# COMPACT_ATOMS: atom_id res chain seq x y z
N GLY A 1 -15.96 -17.48 3.07
CA GLY A 1 -16.50 -16.12 3.34
C GLY A 1 -17.27 -15.63 2.13
N VAL A 2 -17.76 -14.38 2.09
CA VAL A 2 -18.55 -13.87 0.92
C VAL A 2 -17.73 -13.86 -0.39
N PHE A 3 -16.40 -13.84 -0.28
CA PHE A 3 -15.46 -13.88 -1.42
C PHE A 3 -14.97 -15.31 -1.77
N ASP A 4 -15.45 -16.35 -1.07
CA ASP A 4 -15.06 -17.74 -1.31
C ASP A 4 -15.73 -18.25 -2.60
N GLY A 5 -14.92 -18.55 -3.62
CA GLY A 5 -15.39 -18.91 -4.96
C GLY A 5 -16.01 -17.76 -5.76
N ALA A 6 -15.86 -16.50 -5.32
CA ALA A 6 -16.38 -15.34 -6.05
C ALA A 6 -15.57 -15.06 -7.33
N SER A 7 -16.24 -14.75 -8.43
CA SER A 7 -15.59 -14.32 -9.68
C SER A 7 -15.15 -12.85 -9.62
N GLY A 8 -14.23 -12.45 -10.52
CA GLY A 8 -13.80 -11.05 -10.71
C GLY A 8 -14.97 -10.07 -10.77
N ASP A 9 -15.98 -10.41 -11.58
CA ASP A 9 -17.18 -9.59 -11.77
C ASP A 9 -18.04 -9.47 -10.50
N GLN A 10 -18.14 -10.55 -9.73
CA GLN A 10 -18.90 -10.55 -8.47
C GLN A 10 -18.24 -9.67 -7.41
N SER A 11 -16.92 -9.73 -7.26
CA SER A 11 -16.21 -8.84 -6.34
C SER A 11 -16.26 -7.38 -6.81
N GLY A 12 -16.22 -7.14 -8.12
CA GLY A 12 -16.41 -5.82 -8.71
C GLY A 12 -17.77 -5.24 -8.35
N GLN A 13 -18.84 -6.01 -8.54
CA GLN A 13 -20.20 -5.60 -8.16
C GLN A 13 -20.36 -5.37 -6.66
N ILE A 14 -19.73 -6.18 -5.80
CA ILE A 14 -19.75 -5.95 -4.35
C ILE A 14 -19.10 -4.60 -4.02
N PHE A 15 -17.95 -4.30 -4.64
CA PHE A 15 -17.26 -3.03 -4.43
C PHE A 15 -18.07 -1.85 -4.98
N ASP A 16 -18.64 -1.96 -6.17
CA ASP A 16 -19.47 -0.91 -6.78
C ASP A 16 -20.74 -0.64 -5.96
N ASN A 17 -21.40 -1.69 -5.46
CA ASN A 17 -22.55 -1.55 -4.57
C ASN A 17 -22.18 -0.85 -3.26
N PHE A 18 -20.98 -1.13 -2.71
CA PHE A 18 -20.49 -0.43 -1.53
C PHE A 18 -20.23 1.05 -1.82
N LEU A 19 -19.59 1.38 -2.95
CA LEU A 19 -19.36 2.78 -3.37
C LEU A 19 -20.68 3.52 -3.65
N ALA A 20 -21.69 2.82 -4.11
CA ALA A 20 -23.02 3.35 -4.38
C ALA A 20 -23.89 3.52 -3.13
N ASP A 21 -23.44 3.11 -1.94
CA ASP A 21 -24.13 3.32 -0.66
C ASP A 21 -23.49 4.49 0.11
N PRO A 22 -24.06 5.72 0.02
CA PRO A 22 -23.48 6.89 0.66
C PRO A 22 -23.49 6.78 2.18
N ALA A 23 -24.46 6.06 2.77
CA ALA A 23 -24.56 5.94 4.22
C ALA A 23 -23.41 5.10 4.76
N SER A 24 -23.13 3.96 4.14
CA SER A 24 -22.00 3.11 4.52
C SER A 24 -20.66 3.81 4.30
N VAL A 25 -20.47 4.44 3.13
CA VAL A 25 -19.22 5.16 2.81
C VAL A 25 -18.98 6.30 3.81
N LEU A 26 -19.99 7.12 4.10
CA LEU A 26 -19.88 8.22 5.06
C LEU A 26 -19.65 7.71 6.49
N LEU A 27 -20.26 6.60 6.88
CA LEU A 27 -20.04 6.00 8.19
C LEU A 27 -18.58 5.58 8.37
N TRP A 28 -18.03 4.80 7.43
CA TRP A 28 -16.64 4.35 7.49
C TRP A 28 -15.65 5.50 7.38
N HIS A 29 -15.92 6.49 6.52
CA HIS A 29 -15.13 7.70 6.44
C HIS A 29 -15.11 8.46 7.77
N THR A 30 -16.28 8.66 8.39
CA THR A 30 -16.41 9.41 9.64
C THR A 30 -15.70 8.70 10.78
N LEU A 31 -15.81 7.37 10.87
CA LEU A 31 -15.09 6.57 11.85
C LEU A 31 -13.57 6.69 11.68
N PHE A 32 -13.07 6.60 10.45
CA PHE A 32 -11.64 6.76 10.16
C PHE A 32 -11.13 8.16 10.50
N MET A 33 -11.87 9.20 10.12
CA MET A 33 -11.54 10.59 10.46
C MET A 33 -11.56 10.83 11.97
N ALA A 34 -12.54 10.29 12.68
CA ALA A 34 -12.61 10.39 14.14
C ALA A 34 -11.40 9.72 14.81
N ALA A 35 -11.01 8.53 14.36
CA ALA A 35 -9.80 7.85 14.86
C ALA A 35 -8.53 8.68 14.60
N THR A 36 -8.39 9.23 13.39
CA THR A 36 -7.26 10.10 13.02
C THR A 36 -7.21 11.35 13.91
N ILE A 37 -8.34 12.03 14.09
CA ILE A 37 -8.44 13.22 14.96
C ILE A 37 -8.09 12.86 16.40
N LEU A 38 -8.55 11.72 16.92
CA LEU A 38 -8.26 11.27 18.30
C LEU A 38 -6.77 11.00 18.54
N ILE A 39 -6.04 10.51 17.53
CA ILE A 39 -4.59 10.29 17.60
C ILE A 39 -3.87 11.64 17.55
N VAL A 40 -4.22 12.50 16.59
CA VAL A 40 -3.60 13.83 16.43
C VAL A 40 -3.86 14.73 17.63
N ALA A 41 -5.08 14.70 18.19
CA ALA A 41 -5.45 15.48 19.37
C ALA A 41 -4.66 15.10 20.64
N ARG A 42 -4.11 13.87 20.71
CA ARG A 42 -3.20 13.44 21.80
C ARG A 42 -1.77 13.97 21.65
N GLY A 43 -1.47 14.64 20.54
CA GLY A 43 -0.17 15.21 20.22
C GLY A 43 0.86 14.17 19.75
N VAL A 44 2.07 14.66 19.44
CA VAL A 44 3.13 13.86 18.81
C VAL A 44 3.60 12.72 19.72
N ALA A 45 4.05 13.01 20.94
CA ALA A 45 4.67 12.01 21.82
C ALA A 45 3.69 10.94 22.35
N ARG A 46 2.44 11.31 22.64
CA ARG A 46 1.45 10.40 23.27
C ARG A 46 0.46 9.78 22.29
N GLY A 47 0.30 10.36 21.11
CA GLY A 47 -0.58 9.85 20.06
C GLY A 47 0.21 9.24 18.92
N LEU A 48 0.82 10.12 18.12
CA LEU A 48 1.43 9.72 16.86
C LEU A 48 2.63 8.78 17.04
N GLU A 49 3.56 9.12 17.93
CA GLU A 49 4.77 8.31 18.16
C GLU A 49 4.40 6.90 18.62
N VAL A 50 3.42 6.79 19.52
CA VAL A 50 2.90 5.50 19.99
C VAL A 50 2.28 4.72 18.84
N ALA A 51 1.41 5.35 18.04
CA ALA A 51 0.78 4.71 16.89
C ALA A 51 1.83 4.19 15.90
N VAL A 52 2.79 5.02 15.50
CA VAL A 52 3.86 4.64 14.55
C VAL A 52 4.75 3.55 15.15
N ARG A 53 5.11 3.64 16.43
CA ARG A 53 5.99 2.67 17.12
C ARG A 53 5.42 1.25 17.14
N TYR A 54 4.09 1.09 17.17
CA TYR A 54 3.46 -0.23 17.14
C TYR A 54 2.98 -0.62 15.74
N LEU A 55 2.33 0.28 15.02
CA LEU A 55 1.73 -0.03 13.72
C LEU A 55 2.78 -0.28 12.64
N MET A 56 3.91 0.45 12.62
CA MET A 56 4.95 0.24 11.60
C MET A 56 5.62 -1.13 11.72
N PRO A 57 6.07 -1.59 12.91
CA PRO A 57 6.61 -2.94 13.03
C PRO A 57 5.59 -4.02 12.71
N ILE A 58 4.32 -3.86 13.12
CA ILE A 58 3.25 -4.82 12.80
C ILE A 58 3.07 -4.89 11.28
N LEU A 59 2.99 -3.74 10.61
CA LEU A 59 2.87 -3.66 9.15
C LEU A 59 4.04 -4.39 8.47
N LEU A 60 5.27 -4.14 8.91
CA LEU A 60 6.46 -4.77 8.35
C LEU A 60 6.44 -6.30 8.55
N ILE A 61 6.08 -6.77 9.74
CA ILE A 61 5.98 -8.20 10.04
C ILE A 61 4.91 -8.86 9.17
N MET A 62 3.73 -8.25 9.06
CA MET A 62 2.66 -8.77 8.21
C MET A 62 3.07 -8.77 6.74
N LEU A 63 3.73 -7.71 6.26
CA LEU A 63 4.20 -7.61 4.89
C LEU A 63 5.22 -8.71 4.57
N LEU A 64 6.21 -8.92 5.43
CA LEU A 64 7.19 -9.99 5.25
C LEU A 64 6.52 -11.37 5.30
N GLY A 65 5.52 -11.55 6.18
CA GLY A 65 4.70 -12.76 6.21
C GLY A 65 3.95 -12.98 4.89
N LEU A 66 3.37 -11.93 4.31
CA LEU A 66 2.66 -11.98 3.03
C LEU A 66 3.61 -12.26 1.85
N VAL A 67 4.82 -11.69 1.84
CA VAL A 67 5.84 -12.04 0.83
C VAL A 67 6.21 -13.52 0.94
N GLY A 68 6.40 -14.03 2.16
CA GLY A 68 6.65 -15.46 2.38
C GLY A 68 5.49 -16.35 1.92
N TYR A 69 4.25 -15.94 2.20
CA TYR A 69 3.05 -16.63 1.74
C TYR A 69 2.93 -16.61 0.21
N ALA A 70 3.14 -15.45 -0.42
CA ALA A 70 3.15 -15.27 -1.86
C ALA A 70 4.24 -16.11 -2.56
N ALA A 71 5.38 -16.33 -1.91
CA ALA A 71 6.45 -17.17 -2.42
C ALA A 71 6.12 -18.67 -2.40
N ILE A 72 5.27 -19.12 -1.46
CA ILE A 72 4.90 -20.54 -1.30
C ILE A 72 3.66 -20.88 -2.13
N TYR A 73 2.64 -20.01 -2.10
CA TYR A 73 1.33 -20.29 -2.66
C TYR A 73 1.01 -19.50 -3.94
N GLY A 74 1.81 -18.48 -4.26
CA GLY A 74 1.64 -17.64 -5.45
C GLY A 74 2.54 -18.03 -6.63
N ASP A 75 2.40 -17.33 -7.76
CA ASP A 75 3.31 -17.42 -8.92
C ASP A 75 4.44 -16.40 -8.75
N PHE A 76 5.40 -16.74 -7.89
CA PHE A 76 6.50 -15.83 -7.53
C PHE A 76 7.41 -15.50 -8.70
N ALA A 77 7.64 -16.46 -9.60
CA ALA A 77 8.50 -16.26 -10.77
C ALA A 77 7.91 -15.20 -11.71
N ARG A 78 6.62 -15.30 -12.01
CA ARG A 78 5.93 -14.32 -12.86
C ARG A 78 5.76 -12.97 -12.18
N GLY A 79 5.49 -12.95 -10.87
CA GLY A 79 5.42 -11.70 -10.10
C GLY A 79 6.77 -10.97 -10.06
N PHE A 80 7.88 -11.72 -9.91
CA PHE A 80 9.22 -11.16 -9.98
C PHE A 80 9.55 -10.64 -11.38
N GLU A 81 9.27 -11.42 -12.42
CA GLU A 81 9.48 -11.00 -13.80
C GLU A 81 8.67 -9.74 -14.11
N PHE A 82 7.41 -9.67 -13.70
CA PHE A 82 6.57 -8.48 -13.89
C PHE A 82 7.17 -7.21 -13.27
N LEU A 83 7.74 -7.31 -12.05
CA LEU A 83 8.27 -6.16 -11.33
C LEU A 83 9.67 -5.74 -11.82
N PHE A 84 10.49 -6.69 -12.25
CA PHE A 84 11.90 -6.46 -12.58
C PHE A 84 12.24 -6.63 -14.07
N SER A 85 11.28 -6.95 -14.94
CA SER A 85 11.50 -6.93 -16.39
C SER A 85 11.68 -5.49 -16.86
N PHE A 86 12.89 -5.14 -17.28
CA PHE A 86 13.20 -3.82 -17.82
C PHE A 86 12.84 -3.75 -19.30
N ASP A 87 11.88 -2.90 -19.63
CA ASP A 87 11.49 -2.61 -21.01
C ASP A 87 11.70 -1.11 -21.29
N PHE A 88 12.79 -0.80 -22.00
CA PHE A 88 13.11 0.58 -22.39
C PHE A 88 12.06 1.20 -23.33
N SER A 89 11.25 0.40 -24.02
CA SER A 89 10.16 0.92 -24.84
C SER A 89 9.04 1.55 -24.01
N LYS A 90 8.90 1.15 -22.73
CA LYS A 90 7.95 1.74 -21.77
C LYS A 90 8.48 3.01 -21.12
N LEU A 91 9.77 3.32 -21.27
CA LEU A 91 10.37 4.54 -20.76
C LEU A 91 10.01 5.73 -21.66
N SER A 92 8.84 6.32 -21.39
CA SER A 92 8.37 7.52 -22.05
C SER A 92 8.45 8.74 -21.14
N TRP A 93 8.37 9.95 -21.72
CA TRP A 93 8.26 11.18 -20.94
C TRP A 93 7.01 11.17 -20.02
N GLY A 94 5.89 10.66 -20.54
CA GLY A 94 4.67 10.46 -19.75
C GLY A 94 4.88 9.50 -18.58
N GLY A 95 5.49 8.34 -18.83
CA GLY A 95 5.80 7.36 -17.78
C GLY A 95 6.74 7.91 -16.71
N THR A 96 7.73 8.71 -17.12
CA THR A 96 8.65 9.38 -16.19
C THR A 96 7.90 10.37 -15.30
N LEU A 97 7.00 11.18 -15.87
CA LEU A 97 6.21 12.14 -15.12
C LEU A 97 5.27 11.44 -14.11
N THR A 98 4.63 10.34 -14.51
CA THR A 98 3.82 9.52 -13.61
C THR A 98 4.65 8.95 -12.45
N ALA A 99 5.83 8.40 -12.75
CA ALA A 99 6.73 7.86 -11.74
C ALA A 99 7.23 8.93 -10.76
N MET A 100 7.56 10.14 -11.25
CA MET A 100 7.90 11.27 -10.39
C MET A 100 6.72 11.68 -9.49
N GLY A 101 5.50 11.73 -10.03
CA GLY A 101 4.30 12.01 -9.25
C GLY A 101 4.10 11.00 -8.12
N HIS A 102 4.29 9.71 -8.43
CA HIS A 102 4.24 8.64 -7.43
C HIS A 102 5.34 8.79 -6.36
N ALA A 103 6.58 9.10 -6.77
CA ALA A 103 7.69 9.32 -5.83
C ALA A 103 7.41 10.48 -4.86
N PHE A 104 6.82 11.58 -5.34
CA PHE A 104 6.43 12.70 -4.47
C PHE A 104 5.29 12.33 -3.53
N PHE A 105 4.32 11.54 -4.02
CA PHE A 105 3.19 11.09 -3.22
C PHE A 105 3.62 10.17 -2.07
N THR A 106 4.38 9.11 -2.37
CA THR A 106 4.82 8.12 -1.36
C THR A 106 5.72 8.75 -0.30
N LEU A 107 6.64 9.63 -0.71
CA LEU A 107 7.50 10.36 0.23
C LEU A 107 6.78 11.54 0.90
N SER A 108 5.50 11.76 0.63
CA SER A 108 4.73 12.87 1.20
C SER A 108 5.35 14.26 0.96
N LEU A 109 6.02 14.45 -0.17
CA LEU A 109 6.70 15.70 -0.52
C LEU A 109 5.71 16.76 -1.00
N GLY A 110 5.87 18.00 -0.53
CA GLY A 110 5.01 19.13 -0.92
C GLY A 110 3.76 19.34 -0.06
N MET A 111 3.39 18.40 0.81
CA MET A 111 2.21 18.51 1.70
C MET A 111 2.52 19.18 3.07
N GLY A 112 3.77 19.53 3.34
CA GLY A 112 4.21 20.15 4.60
C GLY A 112 4.36 19.20 5.80
N ALA A 113 3.94 17.94 5.68
CA ALA A 113 4.05 16.93 6.74
C ALA A 113 5.51 16.71 7.20
N ILE A 114 6.45 16.55 6.25
CA ILE A 114 7.88 16.38 6.57
C ILE A 114 8.47 17.64 7.22
N MET A 115 8.02 18.85 6.83
CA MET A 115 8.46 20.08 7.49
C MET A 115 7.99 20.14 8.94
N ALA A 116 6.75 19.74 9.20
CA ALA A 116 6.23 19.64 10.56
C ALA A 116 7.03 18.63 11.40
N TYR A 117 7.40 17.46 10.87
CA TYR A 117 8.25 16.51 11.57
C TYR A 117 9.69 16.99 11.76
N GLY A 118 10.25 17.63 10.74
CA GLY A 118 11.59 18.22 10.79
C GLY A 118 11.74 19.24 11.91
N ALA A 119 10.68 19.99 12.24
CA ALA A 119 10.67 20.95 13.34
C ALA A 119 10.86 20.31 14.74
N TYR A 120 10.67 18.99 14.87
CA TYR A 120 10.88 18.25 16.12
C TYR A 120 12.17 17.42 16.15
N VAL A 121 12.99 17.46 15.09
CA VAL A 121 14.25 16.69 15.02
C VAL A 121 15.32 17.35 15.90
N PRO A 122 16.02 16.59 16.78
CA PRO A 122 17.12 17.13 17.57
C PRO A 122 18.24 17.69 16.68
N SER A 123 18.82 18.82 17.08
CA SER A 123 19.89 19.53 16.34
C SER A 123 21.14 18.71 16.06
N GLU A 124 21.31 17.60 16.76
CA GLU A 124 22.48 16.71 16.70
C GLU A 124 22.30 15.59 15.64
N SER A 125 21.11 15.49 15.04
CA SER A 125 20.77 14.44 14.07
C SER A 125 21.20 14.81 12.66
N SER A 126 21.85 13.88 11.95
CA SER A 126 22.21 14.05 10.54
C SER A 126 20.98 13.97 9.63
N ILE A 127 20.47 15.11 9.18
CA ILE A 127 19.31 15.19 8.27
C ILE A 127 19.57 14.43 6.96
N SER A 128 20.79 14.55 6.40
CA SER A 128 21.13 13.88 5.13
C SER A 128 21.02 12.37 5.22
N THR A 129 21.53 11.77 6.31
CA THR A 129 21.45 10.32 6.53
C THR A 129 20.00 9.87 6.71
N THR A 130 19.21 10.65 7.46
CA THR A 130 17.78 10.37 7.69
C THR A 130 16.99 10.38 6.38
N VAL A 131 17.19 11.38 5.52
CA VAL A 131 16.46 11.50 4.25
C VAL A 131 16.77 10.33 3.32
N VAL A 132 18.04 9.95 3.18
CA VAL A 132 18.44 8.79 2.36
C VAL A 132 17.84 7.50 2.92
N THR A 133 17.89 7.32 4.24
CA THR A 133 17.34 6.15 4.92
C THR A 133 15.83 6.03 4.69
N ILE A 134 15.08 7.13 4.83
CA ILE A 134 13.63 7.16 4.57
C ILE A 134 13.34 6.79 3.12
N GLY A 135 14.05 7.38 2.15
CA GLY A 135 13.82 7.09 0.73
C GLY A 135 14.10 5.63 0.36
N VAL A 136 15.18 5.06 0.89
CA VAL A 136 15.52 3.64 0.67
C VAL A 136 14.48 2.73 1.32
N LEU A 137 14.13 2.97 2.59
CA LEU A 137 13.15 2.13 3.30
C LEU A 137 11.77 2.18 2.64
N ASP A 138 11.31 3.37 2.25
CA ASP A 138 10.05 3.54 1.51
C ASP A 138 10.04 2.72 0.22
N THR A 139 11.11 2.82 -0.57
CA THR A 139 11.26 2.07 -1.83
C THR A 139 11.30 0.56 -1.58
N VAL A 140 12.04 0.09 -0.58
CA VAL A 140 12.14 -1.34 -0.25
C VAL A 140 10.78 -1.89 0.19
N VAL A 141 10.04 -1.15 1.02
CA VAL A 141 8.70 -1.55 1.46
C VAL A 141 7.73 -1.58 0.28
N ALA A 142 7.78 -0.61 -0.61
CA ALA A 142 6.94 -0.57 -1.82
C ALA A 142 7.24 -1.77 -2.76
N LEU A 143 8.51 -2.10 -2.97
CA LEU A 143 8.91 -3.27 -3.78
C LEU A 143 8.50 -4.58 -3.11
N ALA A 144 8.64 -4.70 -1.80
CA ALA A 144 8.19 -5.86 -1.04
C ALA A 144 6.66 -6.01 -1.11
N ALA A 145 5.90 -4.92 -1.06
CA ALA A 145 4.45 -4.93 -1.27
C ALA A 145 4.09 -5.42 -2.69
N GLY A 146 4.81 -4.97 -3.72
CA GLY A 146 4.67 -5.50 -5.07
C GLY A 146 4.89 -7.01 -5.14
N LEU A 147 5.94 -7.52 -4.48
CA LEU A 147 6.24 -8.95 -4.40
C LEU A 147 5.26 -9.74 -3.52
N ALA A 148 4.52 -9.10 -2.62
CA ALA A 148 3.42 -9.76 -1.92
C ALA A 148 2.16 -9.84 -2.81
N ILE A 149 1.87 -8.79 -3.57
CA ILE A 149 0.62 -8.65 -4.34
C ILE A 149 0.68 -9.42 -5.66
N PHE A 150 1.67 -9.16 -6.52
CA PHE A 150 1.66 -9.66 -7.90
C PHE A 150 1.71 -11.19 -8.01
N PRO A 151 2.53 -11.92 -7.24
CA PRO A 151 2.50 -13.39 -7.29
C PRO A 151 1.14 -13.99 -6.91
N ILE A 152 0.47 -13.40 -5.92
CA ILE A 152 -0.85 -13.83 -5.45
C ILE A 152 -1.91 -13.59 -6.54
N VAL A 153 -1.88 -12.42 -7.16
CA VAL A 153 -2.79 -12.06 -8.25
C VAL A 153 -2.61 -12.98 -9.46
N PHE A 154 -1.36 -13.27 -9.85
CA PHE A 154 -1.07 -14.13 -11.00
C PHE A 154 -1.36 -15.62 -10.78
N ALA A 155 -1.37 -16.07 -9.53
CA ALA A 155 -1.70 -17.46 -9.20
C ALA A 155 -3.18 -17.80 -9.41
N VAL A 156 -4.07 -16.80 -9.36
CA VAL A 156 -5.50 -17.00 -9.57
C VAL A 156 -5.83 -16.80 -11.05
N ALA A 157 -6.32 -17.88 -11.68
CA ALA A 157 -6.63 -17.88 -13.11
C ALA A 157 -7.70 -16.84 -13.47
N GLY A 158 -7.40 -15.97 -14.44
CA GLY A 158 -8.34 -14.99 -14.98
C GLY A 158 -8.36 -13.63 -14.26
N LEU A 159 -7.53 -13.42 -13.25
CA LEU A 159 -7.32 -12.09 -12.67
C LEU A 159 -6.22 -11.33 -13.43
N GLU A 160 -6.60 -10.23 -14.07
CA GLU A 160 -5.63 -9.27 -14.57
C GLU A 160 -5.14 -8.37 -13.42
N PRO A 161 -3.85 -8.01 -13.37
CA PRO A 161 -3.37 -7.00 -12.46
C PRO A 161 -3.98 -5.65 -12.86
N GLY A 162 -5.12 -5.33 -12.27
CA GLY A 162 -5.77 -4.03 -12.45
C GLY A 162 -4.92 -2.91 -11.87
N GLU A 163 -5.18 -1.68 -12.32
CA GLU A 163 -4.59 -0.47 -11.73
C GLU A 163 -5.53 0.16 -10.69
N GLY A 164 -4.96 0.86 -9.71
CA GLY A 164 -5.73 1.68 -8.77
C GLY A 164 -6.52 0.89 -7.72
N PRO A 165 -7.64 1.44 -7.21
CA PRO A 165 -8.41 0.85 -6.11
C PRO A 165 -8.93 -0.57 -6.41
N GLY A 166 -9.18 -0.89 -7.69
CA GLY A 166 -9.67 -2.21 -8.10
C GLY A 166 -8.74 -3.35 -7.72
N LEU A 167 -7.42 -3.15 -7.80
CA LEU A 167 -6.45 -4.17 -7.38
C LEU A 167 -6.63 -4.53 -5.90
N MET A 168 -6.79 -3.54 -5.04
CA MET A 168 -6.90 -3.74 -3.59
C MET A 168 -8.28 -4.23 -3.15
N PHE A 169 -9.36 -3.78 -3.80
CA PHE A 169 -10.72 -4.03 -3.32
C PHE A 169 -11.53 -5.03 -4.16
N VAL A 170 -11.01 -5.44 -5.32
CA VAL A 170 -11.63 -6.44 -6.19
C VAL A 170 -10.71 -7.64 -6.34
N THR A 171 -9.48 -7.43 -6.79
CA THR A 171 -8.56 -8.51 -7.14
C THR A 171 -8.00 -9.21 -5.91
N LEU A 172 -7.50 -8.47 -4.91
CA LEU A 172 -6.91 -9.05 -3.70
C LEU A 172 -7.90 -9.86 -2.84
N PRO A 173 -9.14 -9.41 -2.57
CA PRO A 173 -10.10 -10.21 -1.76
C PRO A 173 -10.41 -11.56 -2.39
N ILE A 174 -10.54 -11.63 -3.72
CA ILE A 174 -10.70 -12.89 -4.45
C ILE A 174 -9.44 -13.73 -4.32
N ALA A 175 -8.27 -13.12 -4.50
CA ALA A 175 -7.01 -13.84 -4.48
C ALA A 175 -6.77 -14.50 -3.12
N PHE A 176 -6.99 -13.78 -2.02
CA PHE A 176 -6.92 -14.36 -0.66
C PHE A 176 -8.06 -15.33 -0.36
N GLY A 177 -9.24 -15.15 -0.96
CA GLY A 177 -10.39 -16.04 -0.77
C GLY A 177 -10.24 -17.42 -1.43
N ASN A 178 -9.39 -17.54 -2.45
CA ASN A 178 -9.15 -18.79 -3.19
C ASN A 178 -7.84 -19.49 -2.81
N LEU A 179 -7.01 -18.87 -1.97
CA LEU A 179 -5.79 -19.48 -1.47
C LEU A 179 -6.07 -20.25 -0.16
N PRO A 180 -5.41 -21.40 0.05
CA PRO A 180 -5.63 -22.27 1.21
C PRO A 180 -5.15 -21.68 2.54
#